data_AF-A0A418MSQ8-F1
#
_entry.id   AF-A0A418MSQ8-F1
#
_cell.length_a   1.000
_cell.length_b   1.000
_cell.length_c   1.000
_cell.angle_alpha   90.00
_cell.angle_beta   90.00
_cell.angle_gamma   90.00
#
_symmetry.space_group_name_H-M   'P 1'
#
loop_
_entity.id
_entity.type
_entity.pdbx_description
1 polymer ?
#
loop_
_entity_poly.entity_id
_entity_poly.type
_entity_poly.pdbx_seq_one_letter_code
_entity_poly.pdbx_strand_id
1 'polypeptide(L)'
;MMAEPPLQETERLDLAEFGRMLRERRGTLSIRQAAVDAGVSFSTFSRVEAGAHPDLATFTRLCSWLRVPAARFFNPVTERRMTPLDEAVTHLRTDPRLTPEAASTLTSVLTDMYNTLARDLPQPRTAIACHLRAASVMRPGVPHRLASLLTDMRDELERQVEAGEL
;
A
#
# COMPACT_ATOMS: atom_id res chain seq x y z
N MET A 1 -22.94 -14.38 17.44
CA MET A 1 -22.23 -14.62 16.17
C MET A 1 -21.06 -13.65 16.16
N MET A 2 -19.88 -14.14 16.55
CA MET A 2 -18.67 -13.32 16.72
C MET A 2 -18.12 -13.02 15.33
N ALA A 3 -18.15 -11.76 14.91
CA ALA A 3 -17.50 -11.34 13.68
C ALA A 3 -15.98 -11.53 13.85
N GLU A 4 -15.38 -12.40 13.02
CA GLU A 4 -13.93 -12.46 12.89
C GLU A 4 -13.43 -11.06 12.49
N PRO A 5 -12.41 -10.52 13.18
CA PRO A 5 -11.85 -9.24 12.78
C PRO A 5 -11.22 -9.41 11.39
N PRO A 6 -11.41 -8.45 10.47
CA PRO A 6 -10.76 -8.52 9.17
C PRO A 6 -9.25 -8.58 9.39
N LEU A 7 -8.59 -9.55 8.76
CA LEU A 7 -7.14 -9.63 8.71
C LEU A 7 -6.65 -8.32 8.08
N GLN A 8 -6.15 -7.42 8.92
CA GLN A 8 -5.59 -6.15 8.49
C GLN A 8 -4.33 -6.47 7.68
N GLU A 9 -4.47 -6.47 6.36
CA GLU A 9 -3.36 -6.51 5.42
C GLU A 9 -2.58 -5.21 5.58
N THR A 10 -1.69 -5.26 6.56
CA THR A 10 -0.70 -4.26 6.89
C THR A 10 0.13 -4.05 5.63
N GLU A 11 -0.03 -2.92 4.93
CA GLU A 11 0.83 -2.55 3.81
C GLU A 11 2.27 -2.50 4.32
N ARG A 12 3.05 -3.54 4.00
CA ARG A 12 4.45 -3.66 4.41
C ARG A 12 5.32 -3.24 3.25
N LEU A 13 6.04 -2.13 3.44
CA LEU A 13 7.18 -1.76 2.60
C LEU A 13 8.13 -2.96 2.50
N ASP A 14 8.35 -3.50 1.30
CA ASP A 14 9.39 -4.50 1.07
C ASP A 14 10.77 -3.83 1.17
N LEU A 15 11.32 -3.83 2.39
CA LEU A 15 12.63 -3.27 2.69
C LEU A 15 13.77 -4.01 1.98
N ALA A 16 13.59 -5.28 1.64
CA ALA A 16 14.58 -6.07 0.91
C ALA A 16 14.62 -5.64 -0.56
N GLU A 17 13.45 -5.49 -1.19
CA GLU A 17 13.36 -4.92 -2.54
C GLU A 17 13.92 -3.49 -2.59
N PHE A 18 13.53 -2.64 -1.62
CA PHE A 18 14.02 -1.27 -1.55
C PHE A 18 15.55 -1.19 -1.40
N GLY A 19 16.13 -1.99 -0.50
CA GLY A 19 17.57 -2.09 -0.31
C GLY A 19 18.30 -2.58 -1.56
N ARG A 20 17.72 -3.57 -2.27
CA ARG A 20 18.23 -4.05 -3.56
C ARG A 20 18.25 -2.94 -4.61
N MET A 21 17.17 -2.18 -4.76
CA MET A 21 17.10 -1.07 -5.73
C MET A 21 18.13 0.01 -5.44
N LEU A 22 18.37 0.33 -4.16
CA LEU A 22 19.44 1.25 -3.76
C LEU A 22 20.82 0.73 -4.14
N ARG A 23 21.07 -0.56 -3.92
CA ARG A 23 22.33 -1.22 -4.29
C ARG A 23 22.56 -1.21 -5.80
N GLU A 24 21.53 -1.51 -6.58
CA GLU A 24 21.56 -1.51 -8.04
C GLU A 24 21.84 -0.10 -8.59
N ARG A 25 21.14 0.92 -8.09
CA ARG A 25 21.40 2.31 -8.49
C ARG A 25 22.77 2.80 -8.09
N ARG A 26 23.25 2.43 -6.89
CA ARG A 26 24.59 2.78 -6.43
C ARG A 26 25.66 2.20 -7.36
N GLY A 27 25.48 0.97 -7.83
CA GLY A 27 26.42 0.30 -8.73
C GLY A 27 27.84 0.29 -8.16
N THR A 28 28.76 0.96 -8.84
CA THR A 28 30.17 1.07 -8.46
C THR A 28 30.48 2.23 -7.51
N LEU A 29 29.52 3.13 -7.26
CA LEU A 29 29.73 4.24 -6.33
C LEU A 29 29.97 3.72 -4.91
N SER A 30 30.85 4.40 -4.19
CA SER A 30 30.98 4.17 -2.75
C SER A 30 29.69 4.59 -2.03
N ILE A 31 29.40 3.95 -0.89
CA ILE A 31 28.24 4.33 -0.06
C ILE A 31 28.30 5.81 0.35
N ARG A 32 29.50 6.37 0.57
CA ARG A 32 29.66 7.80 0.89
C ARG A 32 29.22 8.70 -0.26
N GLN A 33 29.63 8.38 -1.49
CA GLN A 33 29.23 9.16 -2.67
C GLN A 33 27.71 9.06 -2.88
N ALA A 34 27.16 7.84 -2.85
CA ALA A 34 25.72 7.63 -3.02
C ALA A 34 24.89 8.33 -1.93
N ALA A 35 25.37 8.34 -0.68
CA ALA A 35 24.71 9.06 0.41
C ALA A 35 24.68 10.58 0.18
N VAL A 36 25.78 11.16 -0.29
CA VAL A 36 25.84 12.59 -0.65
C VAL A 36 24.86 12.89 -1.79
N ASP A 37 24.88 12.09 -2.85
CA ASP A 37 24.00 12.27 -4.01
C ASP A 37 22.52 12.13 -3.65
N ALA A 38 22.21 11.24 -2.69
CA ALA A 38 20.86 11.05 -2.17
C ALA A 38 20.46 12.05 -1.08
N GLY A 39 21.36 12.92 -0.63
CA GLY A 39 21.09 13.91 0.41
C GLY A 39 20.80 13.31 1.79
N VAL A 40 21.42 12.17 2.12
CA VAL A 40 21.29 11.48 3.41
C VAL A 40 22.66 11.21 4.04
N SER A 41 22.68 10.86 5.33
CA SER A 41 23.94 10.52 6.00
C SER A 41 24.47 9.15 5.53
N PHE A 42 25.79 8.95 5.61
CA PHE A 42 26.43 7.66 5.32
C PHE A 42 25.83 6.50 6.13
N SER A 43 25.64 6.70 7.44
CA SER A 43 25.09 5.67 8.32
C SER A 43 23.63 5.36 7.99
N THR A 44 22.85 6.38 7.61
CA THR A 44 21.47 6.22 7.14
C THR A 44 21.43 5.39 5.86
N PHE A 45 22.21 5.77 4.84
CA PHE A 45 22.22 5.06 3.56
C PHE A 45 22.64 3.60 3.72
N SER A 46 23.74 3.36 4.45
CA SER A 46 24.27 2.01 4.72
C SER A 46 23.22 1.12 5.40
N ARG A 47 22.54 1.65 6.42
CA ARG A 47 21.49 0.92 7.14
C ARG A 47 20.29 0.60 6.25
N VAL A 48 19.82 1.58 5.47
CA VAL A 48 18.64 1.40 4.62
C VAL A 48 18.93 0.45 3.46
N GLU A 49 20.11 0.53 2.85
CA GLU A 49 20.57 -0.44 1.85
C GLU A 49 20.63 -1.87 2.42
N ALA A 50 20.97 -2.01 3.71
CA ALA A 50 20.96 -3.27 4.44
C ALA A 50 19.56 -3.71 4.94
N GLY A 51 18.50 -3.00 4.58
CA GLY A 51 17.12 -3.36 4.92
C GLY A 51 16.57 -2.74 6.21
N ALA A 52 17.23 -1.73 6.78
CA ALA A 52 16.67 -0.99 7.91
C ALA A 52 15.55 -0.04 7.46
N HIS A 53 14.52 0.12 8.30
CA HIS A 53 13.39 0.99 8.00
C HIS A 53 13.79 2.48 8.01
N PRO A 54 13.66 3.21 6.89
CA PRO A 54 13.84 4.66 6.85
C PRO A 54 12.67 5.38 7.53
N ASP A 55 12.87 6.62 7.98
CA ASP A 55 11.75 7.54 8.25
C ASP A 55 11.23 8.12 6.93
N LEU A 56 10.08 8.77 6.96
CA LEU A 56 9.43 9.33 5.78
C LEU A 56 10.34 10.33 5.04
N ALA A 57 11.11 11.16 5.76
CA ALA A 57 12.01 12.13 5.16
C ALA A 57 13.20 11.46 4.44
N THR A 58 13.80 10.45 5.05
CA THR A 58 14.86 9.64 4.45
C THR A 58 14.33 8.87 3.26
N PHE A 59 13.15 8.26 3.41
CA PHE A 59 12.50 7.48 2.37
C PHE A 59 12.22 8.32 1.11
N THR A 60 11.59 9.49 1.26
CA THR A 60 11.29 10.40 0.14
C THR A 60 12.54 10.90 -0.57
N ARG A 61 13.63 11.20 0.16
CA ARG A 61 14.93 11.54 -0.44
C ARG A 61 15.51 10.39 -1.25
N LEU A 62 15.49 9.17 -0.70
CA LEU A 62 15.96 7.98 -1.39
C LEU A 62 15.10 7.61 -2.60
N CYS A 63 13.78 7.79 -2.55
CA CYS A 63 12.89 7.65 -3.70
C CYS A 63 13.20 8.67 -4.80
N SER A 64 13.42 9.93 -4.41
CA SER A 64 13.79 11.01 -5.33
C SER A 64 15.13 10.69 -6.00
N TRP A 65 16.10 10.24 -5.20
CA TRP A 65 17.38 9.76 -5.72
C TRP A 65 17.15 8.60 -6.68
N LEU A 66 16.41 7.56 -6.30
CA LEU A 66 16.05 6.41 -7.15
C LEU A 66 15.29 6.78 -8.43
N ARG A 67 14.69 7.97 -8.52
CA ARG A 67 13.73 8.39 -9.55
C ARG A 67 12.51 7.47 -9.63
N VAL A 68 12.06 7.01 -8.47
CA VAL A 68 10.91 6.13 -8.32
C VAL A 68 9.88 6.82 -7.44
N PRO A 69 8.60 6.92 -7.86
CA PRO A 69 7.56 7.48 -7.01
C PRO A 69 7.44 6.71 -5.69
N ALA A 70 7.36 7.44 -4.58
CA ALA A 70 7.10 6.87 -3.25
C ALA A 70 5.89 5.93 -3.23
N ALA A 71 4.85 6.31 -3.98
CA ALA A 71 3.62 5.53 -4.15
C ALA A 71 3.86 4.11 -4.70
N ARG A 72 4.97 3.83 -5.41
CA ARG A 72 5.27 2.47 -5.88
C ARG A 72 5.45 1.47 -4.74
N PHE A 73 5.93 1.94 -3.59
CA PHE A 73 6.24 1.11 -2.43
C PHE A 73 5.13 1.06 -1.38
N PHE A 74 4.16 1.96 -1.50
CA PHE A 74 2.95 2.00 -0.68
C PHE A 74 1.71 1.57 -1.44
N ASN A 75 1.80 1.40 -2.76
CA ASN A 75 0.77 0.67 -3.45
C ASN A 75 0.83 -0.75 -2.90
N PRO A 76 -0.32 -1.33 -2.52
CA PRO A 76 -0.36 -2.76 -2.44
C PRO A 76 0.20 -3.25 -3.77
N VAL A 77 1.12 -4.21 -3.74
CA VAL A 77 1.15 -5.17 -4.83
C VAL A 77 -0.24 -5.79 -4.78
N THR A 78 -1.21 -5.10 -5.36
CA THR A 78 -2.39 -5.74 -5.86
C THR A 78 -1.78 -6.57 -6.98
N GLU A 79 -1.34 -7.80 -6.64
CA GLU A 79 -2.03 -8.91 -7.28
C GLU A 79 -3.47 -8.46 -7.28
N ARG A 80 -3.91 -7.91 -8.42
CA ARG A 80 -5.25 -7.35 -8.56
C ARG A 80 -6.12 -8.51 -8.10
N ARG A 81 -6.59 -8.47 -6.84
CA ARG A 81 -7.33 -9.58 -6.26
C ARG A 81 -8.49 -9.67 -7.21
N MET A 82 -8.49 -10.72 -8.03
CA MET A 82 -9.55 -10.90 -8.99
C MET A 82 -10.80 -10.95 -8.12
N THR A 83 -11.65 -9.94 -8.29
CA THR A 83 -12.91 -9.97 -7.55
C THR A 83 -13.68 -11.19 -8.04
N PRO A 84 -14.61 -11.75 -7.24
CA PRO A 84 -15.46 -12.83 -7.73
C PRO A 84 -16.15 -12.49 -9.07
N LEU A 85 -16.44 -11.20 -9.31
CA LEU A 85 -16.94 -10.73 -10.60
C LEU A 85 -15.86 -10.83 -11.71
N ASP A 86 -14.62 -10.39 -11.46
CA ASP A 86 -13.53 -10.50 -12.43
C ASP A 86 -13.24 -11.97 -12.81
N GLU A 87 -13.29 -12.89 -11.86
CA GLU A 87 -13.15 -14.33 -12.09
C GLU A 87 -14.28 -14.87 -12.97
N ALA A 88 -15.53 -14.53 -12.64
CA ALA A 88 -16.70 -14.94 -13.44
C ALA A 88 -16.62 -14.41 -14.88
N VAL A 89 -16.26 -13.14 -15.06
CA VAL A 89 -16.08 -12.51 -16.38
C VAL A 89 -14.95 -13.20 -17.15
N THR A 90 -13.84 -13.52 -16.48
CA THR A 90 -12.71 -14.22 -17.11
C THR A 90 -13.14 -15.60 -17.59
N HIS A 91 -13.85 -16.37 -16.76
CA HIS A 91 -14.36 -17.68 -17.14
C HIS A 91 -15.29 -17.61 -18.35
N LEU A 92 -16.25 -16.66 -18.38
CA LEU A 92 -17.16 -16.47 -19.51
C LEU A 92 -16.43 -16.09 -20.80
N ARG A 93 -15.38 -15.27 -20.73
CA ARG A 93 -14.58 -14.90 -21.91
C ARG A 93 -13.74 -16.05 -22.44
N THR A 94 -13.34 -16.98 -21.58
CA THR A 94 -12.52 -18.14 -21.95
C THR A 94 -13.33 -19.40 -22.28
N ASP A 95 -14.66 -19.40 -22.13
CA ASP A 95 -15.51 -20.57 -22.41
C ASP A 95 -15.50 -20.86 -23.93
N PRO A 96 -14.95 -22.01 -24.38
CA PRO A 96 -14.87 -22.34 -25.81
C PRO A 96 -16.24 -22.61 -26.46
N ARG A 97 -17.32 -22.73 -25.68
CA ARG A 97 -18.68 -22.93 -26.19
C ARG A 97 -19.37 -21.61 -26.55
N LEU A 98 -18.79 -20.47 -26.19
CA LEU A 98 -19.35 -19.15 -26.47
C LEU A 98 -18.64 -18.52 -27.67
N THR A 99 -19.42 -17.86 -28.53
CA THR A 99 -18.83 -16.94 -29.50
C THR A 99 -18.31 -15.70 -28.78
N PRO A 100 -17.31 -14.98 -29.34
CA PRO A 100 -16.80 -13.75 -28.74
C PRO A 100 -17.90 -12.71 -28.44
N GLU A 101 -18.89 -12.61 -29.33
CA GLU A 101 -20.04 -11.71 -29.18
C GLU A 101 -20.98 -12.14 -28.05
N ALA A 102 -21.27 -13.45 -27.93
CA ALA A 102 -22.10 -13.98 -26.86
C ALA A 102 -21.41 -13.83 -25.49
N ALA A 103 -20.10 -14.11 -25.41
CA ALA A 103 -19.31 -13.92 -24.20
C ALA A 103 -19.26 -12.46 -23.76
N SER A 104 -19.14 -11.52 -24.71
CA SER A 104 -19.19 -10.08 -24.44
C SER A 104 -20.55 -9.65 -23.90
N THR A 105 -21.64 -10.10 -24.53
CA THR A 105 -23.01 -9.80 -24.11
C THR A 105 -23.28 -10.33 -22.69
N LEU A 106 -22.92 -11.59 -22.43
CA LEU A 106 -23.08 -12.21 -21.11
C LEU A 106 -22.28 -11.48 -20.03
N THR A 107 -21.04 -11.09 -20.34
CA THR A 107 -20.19 -10.30 -19.44
C THR A 107 -20.86 -8.97 -19.08
N SER A 108 -21.39 -8.24 -20.07
CA SER A 108 -22.03 -6.94 -19.84
C SER A 108 -23.24 -7.07 -18.92
N VAL A 109 -24.15 -8.00 -19.23
CA VAL A 109 -25.36 -8.23 -18.43
C VAL A 109 -25.00 -8.64 -17.01
N LEU A 110 -24.01 -9.52 -16.84
CA LEU A 110 -23.53 -9.95 -15.52
C LEU A 110 -22.98 -8.77 -14.72
N THR A 111 -22.14 -7.93 -15.32
CA THR A 111 -21.56 -6.76 -14.66
C THR A 111 -22.62 -5.76 -14.26
N ASP A 112 -23.58 -5.46 -15.13
CA ASP A 112 -24.67 -4.51 -14.84
C ASP A 112 -25.57 -5.01 -13.70
N MET A 113 -25.92 -6.30 -13.74
CA MET A 113 -26.71 -6.94 -12.70
C MET A 113 -25.95 -6.96 -11.37
N TYR A 114 -24.66 -7.30 -11.40
CA TYR A 114 -23.82 -7.31 -10.22
C TYR A 114 -23.75 -5.91 -9.60
N ASN A 115 -23.48 -4.87 -10.40
CA ASN A 115 -23.40 -3.49 -9.90
C ASN A 115 -24.73 -3.00 -9.31
N THR A 116 -25.86 -3.46 -9.85
CA THR A 116 -27.19 -3.10 -9.34
C THR A 116 -27.51 -3.79 -8.01
N LEU A 117 -27.06 -5.03 -7.83
CA LEU A 117 -27.44 -5.87 -6.69
C LEU A 117 -26.39 -5.91 -5.58
N ALA A 118 -25.13 -5.66 -5.92
CA ALA A 118 -24.05 -5.57 -4.96
C ALA A 118 -24.34 -4.42 -4.00
N ARG A 119 -24.29 -4.72 -2.71
CA ARG A 119 -24.32 -3.68 -1.68
C ARG A 119 -22.94 -3.06 -1.61
N ASP A 120 -22.88 -1.75 -1.42
CA ASP A 120 -21.66 -1.09 -0.99
C ASP A 120 -21.27 -1.67 0.38
N LEU A 121 -20.34 -2.63 0.35
CA LEU A 121 -19.61 -2.98 1.55
C LEU A 121 -18.66 -1.81 1.81
N PRO A 122 -18.55 -1.33 3.06
CA PRO A 122 -17.53 -0.36 3.41
C PRO A 122 -16.20 -0.87 2.86
N GLN A 123 -15.57 -0.10 1.96
CA GLN A 123 -14.26 -0.48 1.46
C GLN A 123 -13.37 -0.71 2.68
N PRO A 124 -12.62 -1.83 2.75
CA PRO A 124 -11.70 -2.04 3.85
C PRO A 124 -10.77 -0.83 3.86
N ARG A 125 -10.96 0.03 4.87
CA ARG A 125 -10.18 1.25 5.05
C ARG A 125 -8.72 0.85 4.94
N THR A 126 -8.02 1.35 3.92
CA THR A 126 -6.60 1.06 3.73
C THR A 126 -5.87 1.50 4.98
N ALA A 127 -5.61 0.53 5.85
CA ALA A 127 -4.92 0.78 7.10
C ALA A 127 -3.45 0.94 6.75
N ILE A 128 -3.02 2.19 6.56
CA ILE A 128 -1.59 2.48 6.39
C ILE A 128 -0.91 2.08 7.69
N ALA A 129 -0.11 1.03 7.62
CA ALA A 129 0.65 0.52 8.75
C ALA A 129 1.87 1.41 9.00
N CYS A 130 1.68 2.47 9.80
CA CYS A 130 2.76 3.36 10.19
C CYS A 130 3.61 2.72 11.31
N HIS A 131 4.83 2.30 10.99
CA HIS A 131 5.80 1.90 12.01
C HIS A 131 6.37 3.14 12.73
N LEU A 132 6.08 3.26 14.03
CA LEU A 132 6.66 4.31 14.86
C LEU A 132 8.14 3.99 15.14
N ARG A 133 9.05 4.85 14.69
CA ARG A 133 10.49 4.75 14.97
C ARG A 133 10.78 4.66 16.48
N ALA A 134 9.98 5.35 17.30
CA ALA A 134 10.11 5.36 18.74
C ALA A 134 9.40 4.20 19.44
N ALA A 135 8.81 3.24 18.73
CA ALA A 135 8.03 2.16 19.34
C ALA A 135 8.82 1.38 20.42
N SER A 136 10.12 1.16 20.20
CA SER A 136 10.99 0.42 21.13
C SER A 136 11.32 1.16 22.42
N VAL A 137 11.12 2.49 22.48
CA VAL A 137 11.34 3.30 23.69
C VAL A 137 10.04 3.72 24.38
N MET A 138 8.89 3.36 23.80
CA MET A 138 7.59 3.65 24.39
C MET A 138 7.30 2.72 25.57
N ARG A 139 6.69 3.29 26.62
CA ARG A 139 6.16 2.49 27.72
C ARG A 139 5.03 1.58 27.23
N PRO A 140 4.86 0.38 27.82
CA PRO A 140 3.74 -0.49 27.52
C PRO A 140 2.40 0.26 27.57
N GLY A 141 1.54 0.04 26.57
CA GLY A 141 0.22 0.67 26.46
C GLY A 141 0.21 2.10 25.91
N VAL A 142 1.35 2.78 25.76
CA VAL A 142 1.42 4.08 25.04
C VAL A 142 1.08 3.94 23.55
N PRO A 143 1.58 2.92 22.82
CA PRO A 143 1.23 2.77 21.40
C PRO A 143 -0.27 2.63 21.15
N HIS A 144 -0.99 1.92 22.03
CA HIS A 144 -2.43 1.72 21.93
C HIS A 144 -3.20 3.04 22.11
N ARG A 145 -2.83 3.85 23.10
CA ARG A 145 -3.45 5.17 23.33
C ARG A 145 -3.18 6.13 22.18
N LEU A 146 -1.95 6.14 21.66
CA LEU A 146 -1.61 6.95 20.50
C LEU A 146 -2.38 6.49 19.25
N ALA A 147 -2.51 5.18 19.03
CA ALA A 147 -3.30 4.65 17.92
C ALA A 147 -4.77 5.06 18.00
N SER A 148 -5.37 5.06 19.21
CA SER A 148 -6.73 5.56 19.43
C SER A 148 -6.85 7.03 19.06
N LEU A 149 -5.97 7.89 19.58
CA LEU A 149 -6.01 9.33 19.27
C LEU A 149 -5.84 9.62 17.78
N LEU A 150 -4.93 8.91 17.10
CA LEU A 150 -4.73 9.07 15.66
C LEU A 150 -5.94 8.60 14.85
N THR A 151 -6.66 7.59 15.36
CA THR A 151 -7.92 7.13 14.75
C THR A 151 -8.99 8.21 14.89
N ASP A 152 -9.19 8.74 16.09
CA ASP A 152 -10.17 9.79 16.34
C ASP A 152 -9.88 11.04 15.49
N MET A 153 -8.61 11.45 15.39
CA MET A 153 -8.19 12.58 14.55
C MET A 153 -8.46 12.35 13.06
N ARG A 154 -8.18 11.14 12.55
CA ARG A 154 -8.44 10.81 11.15
C ARG A 154 -9.94 10.84 10.86
N ASP A 155 -10.74 10.22 11.71
CA ASP A 155 -12.18 10.12 11.52
C ASP A 155 -12.83 11.52 11.52
N GLU A 156 -12.33 12.45 12.34
CA GLU A 156 -12.77 13.85 12.32
C GLU A 156 -12.32 14.61 11.06
N LEU A 157 -11.11 14.37 10.56
CA LEU A 157 -10.65 14.94 9.29
C LEU A 157 -11.48 14.45 8.10
N GLU A 158 -11.83 13.16 8.08
CA GLU A 158 -12.70 12.58 7.05
C GLU A 158 -14.09 13.24 7.07
N ARG A 159 -14.66 13.42 8.27
CA ARG A 159 -15.94 14.13 8.45
C ARG A 159 -15.90 15.56 7.89
N GLN A 160 -14.81 16.30 8.13
CA GLN A 160 -14.66 17.66 7.62
C GLN A 160 -14.50 17.71 6.09
N VAL A 161 -13.79 16.75 5.50
CA VAL A 161 -13.68 16.61 4.03
C VAL A 161 -15.04 16.29 3.40
N GLU A 162 -15.80 15.35 3.99
CA GLU A 162 -17.15 15.02 3.51
C GLU A 162 -18.12 16.20 3.64
N ALA A 163 -17.94 17.05 4.66
CA ALA A 163 -18.70 18.28 4.85
C ALA A 163 -18.24 19.44 3.93
N GLY A 164 -17.13 19.29 3.20
CA GLY A 164 -16.55 20.33 2.35
C GLY A 164 -15.92 21.49 3.12
N GLU A 165 -15.52 21.25 4.38
CA GLU A 165 -14.90 22.24 5.26
C GLU A 165 -13.36 22.29 5.14
N LEU A 166 -12.79 21.43 4.27
CA LEU A 166 -11.36 21.30 3.96
C LEU A 166 -11.11 21.14 2.46
#